data_AF-A0A1H0LEC6-F1
#
_entry.id   AF-A0A1H0LEC6-F1
#
_cell.length_a   1.000
_cell.length_b   1.000
_cell.length_c   1.000
_cell.angle_alpha   90.00
_cell.angle_beta   90.00
_cell.angle_gamma   90.00
#
_symmetry.space_group_name_H-M   'P 1'
#
loop_
_entity.id
_entity.type
_entity.pdbx_description
1 polymer ?
#
loop_
_entity_poly.entity_id
_entity_poly.type
_entity_poly.pdbx_seq_one_letter_code
_entity_poly.pdbx_strand_id
1 'polypeptide(L)'
;MPSTYAGDVNVSYYTSEQLTTGIGTLFGAHLKRDSKIVWDPDGLLAAAVETLGEVDTARLLRRAWQMSELFVTPKYDLPKYLPGLLREARYLLRSCLYAQAIAAGNPCFSVRELARRYSDPKLTSLLSSRHPGPASLEDLNECLDRLRLIIGEFPSSESGSLEATIVNEWGRPGDLLSMAFLALGITGQGTDYAEVEKILL
;
A
#
# COMPACT_ATOMS: atom_id res chain seq x y z
N MET A 1 -1.89 10.95 11.71
CA MET A 1 -2.85 10.81 12.84
C MET A 1 -2.04 10.70 14.13
N PRO A 2 -2.55 10.96 15.35
CA PRO A 2 -1.73 10.71 16.52
C PRO A 2 -1.54 9.19 16.66
N SER A 3 -0.28 8.76 16.76
CA SER A 3 0.10 7.41 17.13
C SER A 3 1.16 7.48 18.22
N THR A 4 1.07 6.61 19.21
CA THR A 4 2.05 6.49 20.28
C THR A 4 2.79 5.18 20.13
N TYR A 5 4.11 5.23 20.30
CA TYR A 5 4.99 4.05 20.25
C TYR A 5 5.52 3.73 21.65
N ALA A 6 5.45 2.47 22.04
CA ALA A 6 6.04 1.97 23.28
C ALA A 6 6.57 0.55 23.09
N GLY A 7 7.90 0.36 23.14
CA GLY A 7 8.52 -0.96 23.00
C GLY A 7 8.29 -1.53 21.60
N ASP A 8 7.59 -2.68 21.50
CA ASP A 8 7.20 -3.29 20.23
C ASP A 8 5.73 -3.01 19.85
N VAL A 9 5.08 -2.08 20.56
CA VAL A 9 3.66 -1.76 20.39
C VAL A 9 3.51 -0.37 19.76
N ASN A 10 2.68 -0.30 18.72
CA ASN A 10 2.18 0.95 18.16
C ASN A 10 0.68 1.07 18.51
N VAL A 11 0.29 2.18 19.11
CA VAL A 11 -1.10 2.53 19.41
C VAL A 11 -1.53 3.64 18.48
N SER A 12 -2.51 3.36 17.63
CA SER A 12 -3.13 4.33 16.73
C SER A 12 -4.54 4.67 17.22
N TYR A 13 -4.89 5.95 17.21
CA TYR A 13 -6.20 6.43 17.66
C TYR A 13 -7.07 6.77 16.45
N TYR A 14 -8.31 6.28 16.46
CA TYR A 14 -9.30 6.54 15.42
C TYR A 14 -10.60 7.04 16.03
N THR A 15 -11.19 8.06 15.42
CA THR A 15 -12.59 8.39 15.63
C THR A 15 -13.47 7.39 14.87
N SER A 16 -14.75 7.31 15.23
CA SER A 16 -15.71 6.47 14.49
C SER A 16 -15.78 6.86 13.01
N GLU A 17 -15.77 8.15 12.70
CA GLU A 17 -15.72 8.67 11.32
C GLU A 17 -14.43 8.25 10.60
N GLN A 18 -13.30 8.18 11.29
CA GLN A 18 -12.06 7.72 10.69
C GLN A 18 -12.06 6.21 10.43
N LEU A 19 -12.79 5.42 11.22
CA LEU A 19 -12.97 3.99 11.00
C LEU A 19 -13.89 3.71 9.81
N THR A 20 -14.95 4.51 9.60
CA THR A 20 -15.87 4.30 8.47
C THR A 20 -15.21 4.50 7.12
N THR A 21 -14.13 5.29 7.02
CA THR A 21 -13.34 5.35 5.77
C THR A 21 -12.62 4.04 5.44
N GLY A 22 -12.57 3.08 6.37
CA GLY A 22 -12.01 1.76 6.15
C GLY A 22 -12.93 0.83 5.36
N ILE A 23 -14.20 1.20 5.15
CA ILE A 23 -15.17 0.37 4.43
C ILE A 23 -14.67 0.07 3.01
N GLY A 24 -14.66 -1.20 2.64
CA GLY A 24 -14.25 -1.65 1.30
C GLY A 24 -12.74 -1.58 1.04
N THR A 25 -11.93 -1.29 2.06
CA THR A 25 -10.47 -1.17 1.94
C THR A 25 -9.76 -2.43 2.46
N LEU A 26 -8.52 -2.69 2.00
CA LEU A 26 -7.64 -3.71 2.57
C LEU A 26 -7.40 -3.47 4.07
N PHE A 27 -7.35 -2.21 4.53
CA PHE A 27 -7.26 -1.90 5.95
C PHE A 27 -8.51 -2.40 6.69
N GLY A 28 -9.70 -2.09 6.19
CA GLY A 28 -10.96 -2.52 6.79
C GLY A 28 -11.11 -4.03 6.82
N ALA A 29 -10.80 -4.71 5.71
CA ALA A 29 -10.85 -6.16 5.63
C ALA A 29 -9.80 -6.83 6.52
N HIS A 30 -8.60 -6.26 6.61
CA HIS A 30 -7.58 -6.74 7.55
C HIS A 30 -8.02 -6.59 9.00
N LEU A 31 -8.55 -5.41 9.36
CA LEU A 31 -9.05 -5.13 10.70
C LEU A 31 -10.20 -6.08 11.05
N LYS A 32 -11.18 -6.26 10.15
CA LYS A 32 -12.30 -7.18 10.36
C LYS A 32 -11.85 -8.63 10.58
N ARG A 33 -10.84 -9.09 9.83
CA ARG A 33 -10.39 -10.49 9.89
C ARG A 33 -9.51 -10.79 11.10
N ASP A 34 -8.54 -9.93 11.38
CA ASP A 34 -7.44 -10.24 12.31
C ASP A 34 -7.54 -9.50 13.65
N SER A 35 -8.42 -8.52 13.79
CA SER A 35 -8.55 -7.78 15.05
C SER A 35 -9.13 -8.65 16.17
N LYS A 36 -8.75 -8.28 17.39
CA LYS A 36 -9.34 -8.80 18.62
C LYS A 36 -9.80 -7.62 19.46
N ILE A 37 -11.10 -7.59 19.76
CA ILE A 37 -11.68 -6.56 20.62
C ILE A 37 -11.34 -6.92 22.07
N VAL A 38 -10.57 -6.04 22.71
CA VAL A 38 -10.14 -6.22 24.11
C VAL A 38 -11.15 -5.60 25.08
N TRP A 39 -11.80 -4.50 24.70
CA TRP A 39 -12.75 -3.77 25.53
C TRP A 39 -13.77 -3.01 24.66
N ASP A 40 -15.06 -3.34 24.82
CA ASP A 40 -16.17 -2.70 24.09
C ASP A 40 -17.50 -2.90 24.86
N PRO A 41 -17.69 -2.23 26.01
CA PRO A 41 -18.84 -2.44 26.87
C PRO A 41 -20.18 -2.08 26.22
N ASP A 42 -20.17 -1.14 25.25
CA ASP A 42 -21.35 -0.64 24.56
C ASP A 42 -21.58 -1.30 23.18
N GLY A 43 -20.68 -2.20 22.75
CA GLY A 43 -20.78 -2.89 21.46
C GLY A 43 -20.54 -2.02 20.22
N LEU A 44 -20.06 -0.78 20.41
CA LEU A 44 -19.89 0.19 19.34
C LEU A 44 -18.71 -0.16 18.43
N LEU A 45 -17.63 -0.68 19.00
CA LEU A 45 -16.44 -1.06 18.22
C LEU A 45 -16.72 -2.32 17.41
N ALA A 46 -17.39 -3.32 17.99
CA ALA A 46 -17.81 -4.54 17.29
C ALA A 46 -18.70 -4.20 16.10
N ALA A 47 -19.71 -3.35 16.30
CA ALA A 47 -20.58 -2.89 15.21
C ALA A 47 -19.79 -2.17 14.11
N ALA A 48 -18.87 -1.27 14.47
CA ALA A 48 -18.04 -0.56 13.50
C ALA A 48 -17.17 -1.52 12.67
N VAL A 49 -16.51 -2.48 13.32
CA VAL A 49 -15.64 -3.47 12.64
C VAL A 49 -16.43 -4.36 11.69
N GLU A 50 -17.64 -4.78 12.08
CA GLU A 50 -18.48 -5.61 11.21
C GLU A 50 -18.89 -4.90 9.91
N THR A 51 -19.08 -3.58 9.96
CA THR A 51 -19.49 -2.77 8.79
C THR A 51 -18.38 -2.50 7.77
N LEU A 52 -17.12 -2.84 8.07
CA LEU A 52 -15.98 -2.60 7.17
C LEU A 52 -16.08 -3.34 5.83
N GLY A 53 -16.91 -4.38 5.76
CA GLY A 53 -17.27 -5.05 4.51
C GLY A 53 -16.13 -5.75 3.79
N GLU A 54 -16.40 -6.17 2.55
CA GLU A 54 -15.46 -6.85 1.68
C GLU A 54 -14.77 -5.88 0.72
N VAL A 55 -13.55 -6.22 0.30
CA VAL A 55 -12.77 -5.42 -0.65
C VAL A 55 -13.20 -5.74 -2.08
N ASP A 56 -13.48 -4.70 -2.89
CA ASP A 56 -13.54 -4.85 -4.35
C ASP A 56 -12.11 -5.01 -4.89
N THR A 57 -11.66 -6.26 -4.94
CA THR A 57 -10.31 -6.63 -5.41
C THR A 57 -10.09 -6.26 -6.88
N ALA A 58 -11.13 -6.29 -7.70
CA ALA A 58 -11.02 -5.92 -9.11
C ALA A 58 -10.81 -4.41 -9.27
N ARG A 59 -11.54 -3.57 -8.51
CA ARG A 59 -11.30 -2.12 -8.48
C ARG A 59 -9.91 -1.80 -7.93
N LEU A 60 -9.46 -2.51 -6.89
CA LEU A 60 -8.12 -2.33 -6.33
C LEU A 60 -7.04 -2.62 -7.38
N LEU A 61 -7.11 -3.76 -8.06
CA LEU A 61 -6.12 -4.14 -9.09
C LEU A 61 -6.12 -3.15 -10.27
N ARG A 62 -7.29 -2.65 -10.68
CA ARG A 62 -7.38 -1.59 -11.71
C ARG A 62 -6.68 -0.30 -11.27
N ARG A 63 -6.84 0.13 -10.02
CA ARG A 63 -6.17 1.32 -9.49
C ARG A 63 -4.66 1.11 -9.34
N ALA A 64 -4.23 -0.06 -8.90
CA ALA A 64 -2.82 -0.42 -8.88
C ALA A 64 -2.21 -0.38 -10.29
N TRP A 65 -2.94 -0.83 -11.30
CA TRP A 65 -2.54 -0.70 -12.69
C TRP A 65 -2.40 0.76 -13.12
N GLN A 66 -3.38 1.63 -12.84
CA GLN A 66 -3.28 3.07 -13.15
C GLN A 66 -2.08 3.73 -12.45
N MET A 67 -1.90 3.47 -11.16
CA MET A 67 -0.78 4.01 -10.38
C MET A 67 0.59 3.51 -10.87
N SER A 68 0.66 2.35 -11.54
CA SER A 68 1.92 1.82 -12.07
C SER A 68 2.50 2.64 -13.23
N GLU A 69 1.74 3.62 -13.75
CA GLU A 69 2.24 4.66 -14.67
C GLU A 69 3.50 5.34 -14.12
N LEU A 70 3.60 5.52 -12.80
CA LEU A 70 4.76 6.11 -12.12
C LEU A 70 6.10 5.43 -12.41
N PHE A 71 6.09 4.19 -12.89
CA PHE A 71 7.31 3.39 -13.06
C PHE A 71 7.77 3.25 -14.51
N VAL A 72 7.11 3.91 -15.48
CA VAL A 72 7.42 3.73 -16.92
C VAL A 72 8.43 4.73 -17.47
N THR A 73 8.79 5.76 -16.70
CA THR A 73 9.80 6.77 -17.07
C THR A 73 11.06 6.76 -16.19
N PRO A 74 11.61 5.60 -15.82
CA PRO A 74 12.65 5.49 -14.79
C PRO A 74 13.92 6.28 -15.11
N LYS A 75 14.21 6.53 -16.39
CA LYS A 75 15.41 7.27 -16.83
C LYS A 75 15.44 8.74 -16.38
N TYR A 76 14.29 9.34 -16.06
CA TYR A 76 14.19 10.74 -15.63
C TYR A 76 14.19 10.88 -14.10
N ASP A 77 13.70 9.85 -13.41
CA ASP A 77 13.49 9.87 -11.96
C ASP A 77 14.62 9.22 -11.18
N LEU A 78 15.35 8.30 -11.82
CA LEU A 78 16.49 7.60 -11.22
C LEU A 78 17.81 8.34 -11.47
N PRO A 79 18.76 8.27 -10.53
CA PRO A 79 18.68 7.58 -9.24
C PRO A 79 18.01 8.42 -8.12
N LYS A 80 17.67 9.68 -8.42
CA LYS A 80 17.25 10.70 -7.45
C LYS A 80 16.12 10.23 -6.53
N TYR A 81 15.10 9.57 -7.09
CA TYR A 81 13.90 9.16 -6.35
C TYR A 81 13.83 7.66 -6.05
N LEU A 82 14.94 6.93 -6.19
CA LEU A 82 14.99 5.48 -5.99
C LEU A 82 14.38 5.03 -4.64
N PRO A 83 14.70 5.65 -3.47
CA PRO A 83 14.11 5.20 -2.20
C PRO A 83 12.59 5.33 -2.14
N GLY A 84 12.03 6.40 -2.70
CA GLY A 84 10.59 6.63 -2.75
C GLY A 84 9.90 5.70 -3.72
N LEU A 85 10.41 5.60 -4.95
CA LEU A 85 9.90 4.67 -5.96
C LEU A 85 9.90 3.22 -5.47
N LEU A 86 10.95 2.78 -4.77
CA LEU A 86 11.01 1.44 -4.19
C LEU A 86 9.97 1.24 -3.07
N ARG A 87 9.77 2.24 -2.20
CA ARG A 87 8.72 2.18 -1.17
C ARG A 87 7.34 2.03 -1.81
N GLU A 88 7.07 2.82 -2.84
CA GLU A 88 5.81 2.81 -3.56
C GLU A 88 5.58 1.50 -4.35
N ALA A 89 6.63 0.96 -5.00
CA ALA A 89 6.55 -0.33 -5.67
C ALA A 89 6.28 -1.48 -4.68
N ARG A 90 6.94 -1.48 -3.51
CA ARG A 90 6.68 -2.46 -2.43
C ARG A 90 5.25 -2.33 -1.90
N TYR A 91 4.75 -1.11 -1.74
CA TYR A 91 3.39 -0.86 -1.30
C TYR A 91 2.38 -1.45 -2.29
N LEU A 92 2.48 -1.12 -3.59
CA LEU A 92 1.57 -1.68 -4.60
C LEU A 92 1.66 -3.19 -4.71
N LEU A 93 2.87 -3.75 -4.75
CA LEU A 93 3.07 -5.20 -4.85
C LEU A 93 2.38 -5.92 -3.69
N ARG A 94 2.58 -5.45 -2.46
CA ARG A 94 1.95 -6.04 -1.28
C ARG A 94 0.43 -5.91 -1.30
N SER A 95 -0.10 -4.75 -1.69
CA SER A 95 -1.55 -4.54 -1.84
C SER A 95 -2.16 -5.47 -2.90
N CYS A 96 -1.49 -5.66 -4.04
CA CYS A 96 -1.92 -6.56 -5.09
C CYS A 96 -1.90 -8.03 -4.63
N LEU A 97 -0.88 -8.45 -3.89
CA LEU A 97 -0.81 -9.81 -3.33
C LEU A 97 -1.93 -10.07 -2.31
N TYR A 98 -2.28 -9.09 -1.49
CA TYR A 98 -3.43 -9.20 -0.59
C TYR A 98 -4.75 -9.31 -1.36
N ALA A 99 -4.92 -8.49 -2.40
CA ALA A 99 -6.10 -8.56 -3.26
C ALA A 99 -6.23 -9.92 -3.98
N GLN A 100 -5.13 -10.50 -4.48
CA GLN A 100 -5.14 -11.84 -5.05
C GLN A 100 -5.53 -12.91 -4.02
N ALA A 101 -5.02 -12.83 -2.79
CA ALA A 101 -5.37 -13.77 -1.73
C ALA A 101 -6.87 -13.68 -1.35
N ILE A 102 -7.41 -12.46 -1.29
CA ILE A 102 -8.85 -12.23 -1.08
C ILE A 102 -9.66 -12.80 -2.25
N ALA A 103 -9.29 -12.49 -3.49
CA ALA A 103 -9.98 -12.96 -4.70
C ALA A 103 -9.97 -14.49 -4.82
N ALA A 104 -8.93 -15.16 -4.31
CA ALA A 104 -8.83 -16.62 -4.24
C ALA A 104 -9.66 -17.24 -3.09
N GLY A 105 -10.42 -16.46 -2.32
CA GLY A 105 -11.24 -16.94 -1.21
C GLY A 105 -10.44 -17.33 0.04
N ASN A 106 -9.15 -17.00 0.09
CA ASN A 106 -8.28 -17.25 1.24
C ASN A 106 -7.49 -15.99 1.62
N PRO A 107 -8.14 -14.95 2.17
CA PRO A 107 -7.49 -13.69 2.51
C PRO A 107 -6.20 -13.91 3.32
N CYS A 108 -5.17 -13.11 3.05
CA CYS A 108 -3.88 -13.19 3.76
C CYS A 108 -3.19 -11.83 3.79
N PHE A 109 -3.11 -11.21 4.98
CA PHE A 109 -2.44 -9.93 5.20
C PHE A 109 -1.02 -10.07 5.79
N SER A 110 -0.47 -11.27 5.78
CA SER A 110 0.89 -11.57 6.25
C SER A 110 1.80 -11.92 5.08
N VAL A 111 2.80 -11.08 4.81
CA VAL A 111 3.83 -11.36 3.79
C VAL A 111 4.57 -12.68 4.08
N ARG A 112 4.85 -12.99 5.35
CA ARG A 112 5.52 -14.25 5.72
C ARG A 112 4.66 -15.47 5.42
N GLU A 113 3.35 -15.33 5.52
CA GLU A 113 2.44 -16.41 5.17
C GLU A 113 2.27 -16.53 3.66
N LEU A 114 2.14 -15.42 2.94
CA LEU A 114 2.16 -15.42 1.47
C LEU A 114 3.45 -16.05 0.91
N ALA A 115 4.60 -15.70 1.49
CA ALA A 115 5.89 -16.29 1.15
C ALA A 115 5.88 -17.82 1.29
N ARG A 116 5.27 -18.35 2.36
CA ARG A 116 5.10 -19.80 2.53
C ARG A 116 4.12 -20.39 1.51
N ARG A 117 2.97 -19.74 1.27
CA ARG A 117 1.95 -20.20 0.31
C ARG A 117 2.50 -20.30 -1.11
N TYR A 118 3.33 -19.34 -1.51
CA TYR A 118 3.95 -19.30 -2.84
C TYR A 118 5.30 -20.02 -2.91
N SER A 119 5.77 -20.63 -1.81
CA SER A 119 7.12 -21.21 -1.71
C SER A 119 8.23 -20.23 -2.12
N ASP A 120 8.05 -18.96 -1.78
CA ASP A 120 8.94 -17.87 -2.13
C ASP A 120 9.49 -17.16 -0.89
N PRO A 121 10.64 -17.61 -0.36
CA PRO A 121 11.25 -17.00 0.82
C PRO A 121 11.75 -15.57 0.56
N LYS A 122 12.09 -15.22 -0.69
CA LYS A 122 12.59 -13.87 -1.05
C LYS A 122 11.52 -12.80 -0.87
N LEU A 123 10.26 -13.16 -0.96
CA LEU A 123 9.14 -12.24 -0.77
C LEU A 123 9.18 -11.53 0.60
N THR A 124 9.61 -12.25 1.65
CA THR A 124 9.69 -11.67 3.00
C THR A 124 10.78 -10.60 3.10
N SER A 125 11.95 -10.83 2.50
CA SER A 125 13.02 -9.82 2.48
C SER A 125 12.66 -8.64 1.58
N LEU A 126 12.09 -8.90 0.40
CA LEU A 126 11.74 -7.89 -0.59
C LEU A 126 10.68 -6.92 -0.07
N LEU A 127 9.65 -7.42 0.63
CA LEU A 127 8.53 -6.63 1.16
C LEU A 127 8.65 -6.32 2.66
N SER A 128 9.84 -6.49 3.25
CA SER A 128 10.07 -6.15 4.66
C SER A 128 9.80 -4.66 4.90
N SER A 129 9.06 -4.35 5.97
CA SER A 129 8.83 -2.97 6.38
C SER A 129 10.08 -2.27 6.89
N ARG A 130 11.04 -3.04 7.45
CA ARG A 130 12.35 -2.57 7.87
C ARG A 130 13.39 -3.27 7.02
N HIS A 131 13.83 -2.61 5.95
CA HIS A 131 14.89 -3.13 5.09
C HIS A 131 16.24 -2.57 5.58
N PRO A 132 17.20 -3.41 6.01
CA PRO A 132 18.42 -2.94 6.69
C PRO A 132 19.50 -2.36 5.74
N GLY A 133 19.19 -2.16 4.45
CA GLY A 133 20.13 -1.70 3.44
C GLY A 133 19.63 -0.47 2.67
N PRO A 134 20.54 0.21 1.92
CA PRO A 134 20.14 1.29 1.02
C PRO A 134 19.18 0.76 -0.06
N ALA A 135 18.31 1.63 -0.58
CA ALA A 135 17.46 1.28 -1.71
C ALA A 135 18.31 0.86 -2.91
N SER A 136 17.97 -0.27 -3.53
CA SER A 136 18.69 -0.82 -4.69
C SER A 136 17.80 -0.83 -5.93
N LEU A 137 18.44 -0.67 -7.10
CA LEU A 137 17.75 -0.83 -8.38
C LEU A 137 17.30 -2.28 -8.61
N GLU A 138 18.02 -3.25 -8.07
CA GLU A 138 17.66 -4.67 -8.13
C GLU A 138 16.34 -4.94 -7.42
N ASP A 139 16.18 -4.43 -6.19
CA ASP A 139 14.92 -4.56 -5.45
C ASP A 139 13.76 -3.87 -6.16
N LEU A 140 14.01 -2.70 -6.76
CA LEU A 140 12.99 -1.97 -7.53
C LEU A 140 12.56 -2.82 -8.72
N ASN A 141 13.50 -3.28 -9.54
CA ASN A 141 13.19 -4.09 -10.72
C ASN A 141 12.46 -5.39 -10.36
N GLU A 142 12.91 -6.09 -9.31
CA GLU A 142 12.25 -7.30 -8.82
C GLU A 142 10.80 -7.00 -8.37
N CYS A 143 10.56 -5.87 -7.70
CA CYS A 143 9.20 -5.45 -7.35
C CYS A 143 8.35 -5.20 -8.59
N LEU A 144 8.88 -4.48 -9.59
CA LEU A 144 8.16 -4.13 -10.80
C LEU A 144 7.85 -5.36 -11.65
N ASP A 145 8.79 -6.29 -11.79
CA ASP A 145 8.60 -7.54 -12.54
C ASP A 145 7.49 -8.39 -11.91
N ARG A 146 7.50 -8.53 -10.59
CA ARG A 146 6.42 -9.22 -9.86
C ARG A 146 5.09 -8.50 -9.96
N LEU A 147 5.10 -7.17 -9.93
CA LEU A 147 3.88 -6.38 -10.08
C LEU A 147 3.28 -6.59 -11.47
N ARG A 148 4.08 -6.59 -12.54
CA ARG A 148 3.63 -6.91 -13.91
C ARG A 148 2.99 -8.29 -14.03
N LEU A 149 3.50 -9.29 -13.30
CA LEU A 149 2.87 -10.63 -13.27
C LEU A 149 1.46 -10.61 -12.67
N ILE A 150 1.12 -9.63 -11.83
CA ILE A 150 -0.19 -9.53 -11.18
C ILE A 150 -1.15 -8.65 -11.98
N ILE A 151 -0.69 -7.47 -12.40
CA ILE A 151 -1.55 -6.43 -13.01
C ILE A 151 -1.34 -6.26 -14.52
N GLY A 152 -0.42 -7.01 -15.12
CA GLY A 152 -0.07 -6.88 -16.54
C GLY A 152 0.93 -5.75 -16.81
N GLU A 153 1.13 -5.46 -18.10
CA GLU A 153 1.99 -4.35 -18.53
C GLU A 153 1.47 -3.01 -18.02
N PHE A 154 2.40 -2.15 -17.60
CA PHE A 154 2.07 -0.84 -17.04
C PHE A 154 1.49 0.09 -18.13
N PRO A 155 0.57 0.99 -17.77
CA PRO A 155 0.07 2.00 -18.69
C PRO A 155 1.22 2.88 -19.18
N SER A 156 1.11 3.36 -20.41
CA SER A 156 2.03 4.38 -20.92
C SER A 156 1.89 5.66 -20.12
N SER A 157 3.00 6.33 -19.84
CA SER A 157 2.94 7.63 -19.17
C SER A 157 2.74 8.75 -20.18
N GLU A 158 1.81 9.64 -19.88
CA GLU A 158 1.67 10.93 -20.57
C GLU A 158 2.69 11.96 -20.04
N SER A 159 3.34 11.65 -18.93
CA SER A 159 4.22 12.53 -18.16
C SER A 159 5.67 12.02 -18.16
N GLY A 160 6.63 12.89 -18.46
CA GLY A 160 8.05 12.48 -18.58
C GLY A 160 8.76 12.15 -17.27
N SER A 161 8.29 12.63 -16.11
CA SER A 161 8.92 12.42 -14.79
C SER A 161 7.88 12.46 -13.67
N LEU A 162 8.28 12.13 -12.43
CA LEU A 162 7.47 12.31 -11.23
C LEU A 162 6.98 13.75 -11.08
N GLU A 163 7.86 14.73 -11.26
CA GLU A 163 7.48 16.14 -11.16
C GLU A 163 6.51 16.54 -12.28
N ALA A 164 6.72 16.04 -13.51
CA ALA A 164 5.79 16.30 -14.61
C ALA A 164 4.41 15.68 -14.34
N THR A 165 4.37 14.49 -13.73
CA THR A 165 3.13 13.83 -13.31
C THR A 165 2.37 14.69 -12.31
N ILE A 166 3.06 15.24 -11.31
CA ILE A 166 2.45 16.15 -10.33
C ILE A 166 1.88 17.40 -10.99
N VAL A 167 2.61 17.99 -11.92
CA VAL A 167 2.17 19.19 -12.65
C VAL A 167 0.96 18.89 -13.53
N ASN A 168 0.96 17.76 -14.23
CA ASN A 168 -0.11 17.38 -15.15
C ASN A 168 -1.40 16.98 -14.42
N GLU A 169 -1.28 16.33 -13.27
CA GLU A 169 -2.41 15.95 -12.42
C GLU A 169 -2.83 17.08 -11.45
N TRP A 170 -2.18 18.24 -11.50
CA TRP A 170 -2.49 19.34 -10.61
C TRP A 170 -3.93 19.82 -10.79
N GLY A 171 -4.69 19.88 -9.70
CA GLY A 171 -6.12 20.22 -9.73
C GLY A 171 -7.06 19.04 -10.06
N ARG A 172 -6.51 17.84 -10.29
CA ARG A 172 -7.25 16.57 -10.42
C ARG A 172 -6.80 15.62 -9.30
N PRO A 173 -7.33 15.78 -8.08
CA PRO A 173 -6.93 14.90 -6.98
C PRO A 173 -7.27 13.45 -7.33
N GLY A 174 -6.26 12.58 -7.22
CA GLY A 174 -6.36 11.17 -7.56
C GLY A 174 -5.16 10.39 -7.06
N ASP A 175 -5.24 9.06 -7.11
CA ASP A 175 -4.22 8.18 -6.50
C ASP A 175 -2.84 8.35 -7.11
N LEU A 176 -2.77 8.62 -8.42
CA LEU A 176 -1.52 8.85 -9.13
C LEU A 176 -0.78 10.08 -8.58
N LEU A 177 -1.51 11.17 -8.33
CA LEU A 177 -0.96 12.40 -7.75
C LEU A 177 -0.46 12.18 -6.32
N SER A 178 -1.27 11.51 -5.48
CA SER A 178 -0.88 11.19 -4.10
C SER A 178 0.37 10.31 -4.06
N MET A 179 0.42 9.27 -4.88
CA MET A 179 1.56 8.36 -4.94
C MET A 179 2.81 9.03 -5.50
N ALA A 180 2.68 9.97 -6.45
CA ALA A 180 3.79 10.79 -6.91
C ALA A 180 4.39 11.65 -5.78
N PHE A 181 3.55 12.31 -4.97
CA PHE A 181 4.02 13.08 -3.81
C PHE A 181 4.71 12.22 -2.76
N LEU A 182 4.16 11.05 -2.48
CA LEU A 182 4.77 10.07 -1.57
C LEU A 182 6.12 9.59 -2.10
N ALA A 183 6.24 9.31 -3.41
CA ALA A 183 7.51 8.93 -4.04
C ALA A 183 8.57 10.05 -3.94
N LEU A 184 8.18 11.32 -4.05
CA LEU A 184 9.10 12.45 -3.86
C LEU A 184 9.55 12.62 -2.39
N GLY A 185 8.84 12.03 -1.42
CA GLY A 185 9.14 12.20 0.00
C GLY A 185 8.78 13.58 0.54
N ILE A 186 7.83 14.28 -0.10
CA ILE A 186 7.41 15.65 0.27
C ILE A 186 6.46 15.65 1.49
N THR A 187 5.96 14.50 1.92
CA THR A 187 5.21 14.35 3.17
C THR A 187 6.18 14.20 4.35
N GLY A 188 5.97 15.00 5.40
CA GLY A 188 6.88 15.18 6.54
C GLY A 188 7.43 13.90 7.19
N GLN A 189 8.59 14.08 7.82
CA GLN A 189 9.39 13.12 8.60
C GLN A 189 8.59 11.98 9.27
N GLY A 190 8.95 10.75 8.90
CA GLY A 190 8.76 9.57 9.74
C GLY A 190 7.34 9.07 9.85
N THR A 191 6.89 8.31 8.85
CA THR A 191 5.62 7.60 8.96
C THR A 191 5.82 6.11 8.78
N ASP A 192 5.66 5.41 9.91
CA ASP A 192 5.47 3.97 9.95
C ASP A 192 4.38 3.58 8.94
N TYR A 193 4.46 2.37 8.41
CA TYR A 193 3.54 1.78 7.41
C TYR A 193 2.03 1.92 7.68
N ALA A 194 1.64 2.42 8.86
CA ALA A 194 0.29 2.79 9.26
C ALA A 194 -0.24 4.10 8.64
N GLU A 195 0.62 5.00 8.14
CA GLU A 195 0.17 6.29 7.58
C GLU A 195 0.28 6.40 6.06
N VAL A 196 0.34 5.28 5.34
CA VAL A 196 0.11 5.30 3.88
C VAL A 196 -1.38 5.58 3.65
N GLU A 197 -1.71 6.87 3.71
CA GLU A 197 -2.93 7.58 3.36
C GLU A 197 -4.09 6.74 2.84
N LYS A 198 -4.65 5.80 3.62
CA LYS A 198 -5.94 5.16 3.31
C LYS A 198 -6.15 4.91 1.79
N ILE A 199 -5.11 4.44 1.05
CA ILE A 199 -5.03 4.54 -0.43
C ILE A 199 -5.84 3.41 -1.07
N LEU A 200 -7.09 3.30 -0.63
CA LEU A 200 -8.17 2.51 -1.18
C LEU A 200 -9.48 3.26 -1.00
N LEU A 201 -9.51 4.57 -1.26
CA LEU A 201 -10.77 5.31 -1.42
C LEU A 201 -11.51 4.90 -2.69
#